data_AF-A0A2J8LCY7-F1
#
_entry.id   AF-A0A2J8LCY7-F1
#
_cell.length_a   1.000
_cell.length_b   1.000
_cell.length_c   1.000
_cell.angle_alpha   90.00
_cell.angle_beta   90.00
_cell.angle_gamma   90.00
#
_symmetry.space_group_name_H-M   'P 1'
#
loop_
_entity.id
_entity.type
_entity.pdbx_description
1 polymer ?
#
loop_
_entity_poly.entity_id
_entity_poly.type
_entity_poly.pdbx_seq_one_letter_code
_entity_poly.pdbx_strand_id
1 'polypeptide(L)'
;MPASPLGPACPSAGCPRSSPSPYCAPVLYAGLLLLGLAASSVRSNLTSFGADQVMDLGRDATRRFFNWFYWSINLGAVLSLLVVAFIQQNISFLLGYSIPVGCVGLAFFIFLFATPVFITKPPTGSQVSSMLKLALQNCCPQLWQRHSA
;
A
#
# COMPACT_ATOMS: atom_id res chain seq x y z
N MET A 1 37.60 8.82 -11.29
CA MET A 1 37.00 10.16 -11.12
C MET A 1 37.93 10.96 -10.21
N PRO A 2 38.49 12.10 -10.64
CA PRO A 2 39.38 12.87 -9.78
C PRO A 2 38.56 13.56 -8.68
N ALA A 3 38.91 13.30 -7.42
CA ALA A 3 38.34 13.99 -6.27
C ALA A 3 38.80 15.44 -6.29
N SER A 4 37.87 16.37 -6.49
CA SER A 4 38.15 17.80 -6.40
C SER A 4 38.37 18.17 -4.92
N PRO A 5 39.39 18.98 -4.59
CA PRO A 5 39.64 19.39 -3.21
C PRO A 5 38.50 20.30 -2.72
N LEU A 6 37.86 19.91 -1.62
CA LEU A 6 36.80 20.67 -0.96
C LEU A 6 37.41 21.91 -0.28
N GLY A 7 37.47 23.03 -1.00
CA GLY A 7 37.70 24.34 -0.40
C GLY A 7 36.44 24.86 0.32
N PRO A 8 36.56 25.72 1.35
CA PRO A 8 35.41 26.33 1.99
C PRO A 8 34.66 27.23 1.00
N ALA A 9 33.35 27.06 0.91
CA ALA A 9 32.49 27.74 -0.06
C ALA A 9 32.43 29.28 0.09
N CYS A 10 32.98 29.86 1.16
CA CYS A 10 33.06 31.31 1.37
C CYS A 10 34.33 31.69 2.17
N PRO A 11 35.30 32.40 1.55
CA PRO A 11 36.46 32.95 2.25
C PRO A 11 36.23 34.35 2.85
N SER A 12 35.09 35.01 2.60
CA SER A 12 34.84 36.41 2.97
C SER A 12 33.90 36.57 4.18
N ALA A 13 34.18 37.55 5.05
CA ALA A 13 33.49 37.80 6.32
C ALA A 13 32.00 38.25 6.23
N GLY A 14 31.44 38.37 5.02
CA GLY A 14 30.06 38.85 4.78
C GLY A 14 29.15 37.85 4.02
N CYS A 15 29.59 36.60 3.83
CA CYS A 15 28.78 35.59 3.14
C CYS A 15 27.60 35.15 4.03
N PRO A 16 26.34 35.20 3.57
CA PRO A 16 25.26 34.49 4.26
C PRO A 16 25.58 33.00 4.17
N ARG A 17 25.99 32.40 5.30
CA ARG A 17 26.13 30.94 5.39
C ARG A 17 24.75 30.35 5.08
N SER A 18 24.61 29.64 3.97
CA SER A 18 23.44 28.80 3.79
C SER A 18 23.47 27.77 4.92
N SER A 19 22.43 27.74 5.74
CA SER A 19 22.26 26.67 6.73
C SER A 19 22.32 25.35 5.97
N PRO A 20 23.06 24.33 6.46
CA PRO A 20 23.03 23.01 5.83
C PRO A 20 21.57 22.57 5.73
N SER A 21 21.15 22.12 4.55
CA SER A 21 19.78 21.64 4.36
C SER A 21 19.51 20.51 5.35
N PRO A 22 18.31 20.46 5.97
CA PRO A 22 17.99 19.41 6.92
C PRO A 22 18.09 18.04 6.22
N TYR A 23 18.80 17.11 6.85
CA TYR A 23 18.94 15.73 6.36
C TYR A 23 17.61 14.98 6.54
N CYS A 24 16.73 15.09 5.55
CA CYS A 24 15.37 14.50 5.59
C CYS A 24 15.28 13.05 5.11
N ALA A 25 16.40 12.42 4.72
CA ALA A 25 16.41 11.09 4.11
C ALA A 25 15.77 10.00 5.00
N PRO A 26 16.02 9.93 6.33
CA PRO A 26 15.43 8.89 7.18
C PRO A 26 13.91 8.99 7.25
N VAL A 27 13.38 10.23 7.31
CA VAL A 27 11.93 10.50 7.34
C VAL A 27 11.28 10.06 6.04
N LEU A 28 11.93 10.36 4.90
CA LEU A 28 11.45 9.94 3.58
C LEU A 28 11.43 8.41 3.45
N TYR A 29 12.50 7.72 3.84
CA TYR A 29 12.56 6.26 3.77
C TYR A 29 11.53 5.60 4.69
N ALA A 30 11.38 6.08 5.93
CA ALA A 30 10.36 5.59 6.84
C ALA A 30 8.94 5.79 6.27
N GLY A 31 8.66 6.97 5.70
CA GLY A 31 7.38 7.26 5.06
C GLY A 31 7.08 6.34 3.88
N LEU A 32 8.08 6.07 3.02
CA LEU A 32 7.93 5.16 1.88
C LEU A 32 7.69 3.71 2.32
N LEU A 33 8.37 3.25 3.38
CA LEU A 33 8.14 1.92 3.95
C LEU A 33 6.71 1.78 4.48
N LEU A 34 6.25 2.76 5.26
CA LEU A 34 4.88 2.78 5.79
C LEU A 34 3.83 2.81 4.67
N LEU A 35 4.06 3.62 3.63
CA LEU A 35 3.17 3.69 2.47
C LEU A 35 3.10 2.34 1.73
N GLY A 36 4.24 1.68 1.54
CA GLY A 36 4.31 0.35 0.91
C GLY A 36 3.56 -0.71 1.71
N LEU A 37 3.71 -0.72 3.03
CA LEU A 37 2.99 -1.62 3.92
C LEU A 37 1.47 -1.35 3.90
N ALA A 38 1.07 -0.08 3.96
CA ALA A 38 -0.33 0.31 3.91
C ALA A 38 -0.99 -0.10 2.59
N ALA A 39 -0.37 0.21 1.45
CA ALA A 39 -0.90 -0.13 0.13
C ALA A 39 -1.03 -1.65 -0.08
N SER A 40 -0.04 -2.41 0.39
CA SER A 40 -0.06 -3.88 0.28
C SER A 40 -1.14 -4.49 1.15
N SER A 41 -1.30 -3.99 2.38
CA SER A 41 -2.34 -4.44 3.32
C SER A 41 -3.75 -4.19 2.78
N VAL A 42 -4.01 -3.01 2.21
CA VAL A 42 -5.31 -2.74 1.59
C VAL A 42 -5.58 -3.70 0.43
N ARG A 43 -4.62 -3.88 -0.48
CA ARG A 43 -4.81 -4.73 -1.66
C ARG A 43 -5.05 -6.20 -1.33
N SER A 44 -4.39 -6.76 -0.32
CA SER A 44 -4.55 -8.18 0.04
C SER A 44 -5.87 -8.49 0.73
N ASN A 45 -6.45 -7.53 1.46
CA ASN A 45 -7.66 -7.74 2.24
C ASN A 45 -8.94 -7.25 1.55
N LEU A 46 -8.87 -6.17 0.78
CA LEU A 46 -10.05 -5.47 0.25
C LEU A 46 -10.89 -6.34 -0.69
N THR A 47 -10.25 -7.14 -1.55
CA THR A 47 -10.95 -7.99 -2.52
C THR A 47 -11.70 -9.13 -1.84
N SER A 48 -11.06 -9.78 -0.85
CA SER A 48 -11.70 -10.83 -0.06
C SER A 48 -12.88 -10.26 0.73
N PHE A 49 -12.68 -9.13 1.39
CA PHE A 49 -13.74 -8.46 2.15
C PHE A 49 -14.95 -8.12 1.26
N GLY A 50 -14.71 -7.53 0.08
CA GLY A 50 -15.79 -7.19 -0.86
C GLY A 50 -16.50 -8.42 -1.42
N ALA A 51 -15.77 -9.50 -1.68
CA ALA A 51 -16.36 -10.78 -2.10
C ALA A 51 -17.29 -11.35 -1.03
N ASP A 52 -16.88 -11.29 0.25
CA ASP A 52 -17.69 -11.77 1.37
C ASP A 52 -19.03 -11.04 1.50
N GLN A 53 -19.13 -9.79 1.01
CA GLN A 53 -20.39 -9.03 1.02
C GLN A 53 -21.39 -9.50 -0.04
N VAL A 54 -20.93 -10.07 -1.15
CA VAL A 54 -21.77 -10.40 -2.33
C VAL A 54 -21.87 -11.91 -2.60
N MET A 55 -21.05 -12.73 -1.93
CA MET A 55 -20.96 -14.17 -2.19
C MET A 55 -22.29 -14.91 -1.99
N ASP A 56 -23.09 -14.48 -1.00
CA ASP A 56 -24.37 -15.12 -0.67
C ASP A 56 -25.51 -14.68 -1.62
N LEU A 57 -25.30 -13.63 -2.42
CA LEU A 57 -26.29 -13.11 -3.40
C LEU A 57 -26.24 -13.87 -4.75
N GLY A 58 -25.35 -14.85 -4.88
CA GLY A 58 -25.22 -15.69 -6.06
C GLY A 58 -24.12 -15.27 -7.04
N ARG A 59 -23.91 -16.12 -8.05
CA ARG A 59 -22.78 -16.01 -9.00
C ARG A 59 -22.85 -14.74 -9.85
N ASP A 60 -24.03 -14.33 -10.28
CA ASP A 60 -24.20 -13.15 -11.13
C ASP A 60 -23.91 -11.85 -10.37
N ALA A 61 -24.35 -11.74 -9.11
CA ALA A 61 -24.04 -10.60 -8.25
C ALA A 61 -22.53 -10.48 -8.00
N THR A 62 -21.89 -11.60 -7.67
CA THR A 62 -20.43 -11.68 -7.48
C THR A 62 -19.66 -11.27 -8.74
N ARG A 63 -20.08 -11.76 -9.93
CA ARG A 63 -19.45 -11.39 -11.21
C ARG A 63 -19.59 -9.91 -11.51
N ARG A 64 -20.79 -9.33 -11.29
CA ARG A 64 -21.05 -7.90 -11.49
C ARG A 64 -20.19 -7.04 -10.57
N PHE A 65 -20.06 -7.43 -9.30
CA PHE A 65 -19.18 -6.76 -8.34
C PHE A 65 -17.73 -6.71 -8.85
N PHE A 66 -17.15 -7.87 -9.20
CA PHE A 66 -15.77 -7.90 -9.69
C PHE A 66 -15.60 -7.16 -11.01
N ASN A 67 -16.57 -7.20 -11.92
CA ASN A 67 -16.51 -6.46 -13.17
C ASN A 67 -16.42 -4.94 -12.92
N TRP A 68 -17.29 -4.41 -12.07
CA TRP A 68 -17.26 -2.99 -11.67
C TRP A 68 -16.00 -2.63 -10.89
N PHE A 69 -15.54 -3.52 -10.01
CA PHE A 69 -14.31 -3.33 -9.23
C PHE A 69 -13.08 -3.18 -10.14
N TYR A 70 -12.87 -4.11 -11.07
CA TYR A 70 -11.74 -4.04 -12.00
C TYR A 70 -11.86 -2.88 -12.99
N TRP A 71 -13.07 -2.57 -13.46
CA TRP A 71 -13.28 -1.41 -14.32
C TRP A 71 -12.88 -0.11 -13.60
N SER A 72 -13.27 0.03 -12.33
CA SER A 72 -12.92 1.20 -11.51
C SER A 72 -11.42 1.32 -11.23
N ILE A 73 -10.71 0.20 -11.03
CA ILE A 73 -9.24 0.20 -10.88
C ILE A 73 -8.55 0.73 -12.13
N ASN A 74 -8.96 0.24 -13.31
CA ASN A 74 -8.37 0.68 -14.57
C ASN A 74 -8.66 2.16 -14.84
N LEU A 75 -9.89 2.61 -14.58
CA LEU A 75 -10.25 4.02 -14.69
C LEU A 75 -9.42 4.89 -13.74
N GLY A 76 -9.27 4.48 -12.48
CA GLY A 76 -8.44 5.17 -11.50
C GLY A 76 -6.96 5.24 -11.91
N ALA A 77 -6.42 4.18 -12.51
CA ALA A 77 -5.05 4.16 -13.03
C ALA A 77 -4.87 5.18 -14.18
N VAL A 78 -5.81 5.25 -15.12
CA VAL A 78 -5.80 6.23 -16.21
C VAL A 78 -5.85 7.65 -15.66
N LEU A 79 -6.76 7.94 -14.72
CA LEU A 79 -6.86 9.27 -14.10
C LEU A 79 -5.61 9.65 -13.32
N SER A 80 -4.99 8.69 -12.62
CA SER A 80 -3.74 8.91 -11.89
C SER A 80 -2.59 9.26 -12.85
N LEU A 81 -2.42 8.49 -13.93
CA LEU A 81 -1.36 8.70 -14.91
C LEU A 81 -1.55 9.97 -15.75
N LEU A 82 -2.79 10.40 -15.98
CA LEU A 82 -3.06 11.61 -16.75
C LEU A 82 -3.11 12.86 -15.87
N VAL A 83 -4.00 12.89 -14.88
CA VAL A 83 -4.30 14.09 -14.10
C VAL A 83 -3.29 14.28 -12.97
N VAL A 84 -3.08 13.27 -12.14
CA VAL A 84 -2.21 13.39 -10.96
C VAL A 84 -0.76 13.57 -11.40
N ALA A 85 -0.28 12.79 -12.37
CA ALA A 85 1.07 12.95 -12.90
C ALA A 85 1.28 14.32 -13.55
N PHE A 86 0.29 14.84 -14.29
CA PHE A 86 0.38 16.19 -14.87
C PHE A 86 0.56 17.26 -13.78
N ILE A 87 -0.23 17.19 -12.70
CA ILE A 87 -0.16 18.14 -11.58
C ILE A 87 1.19 18.04 -10.86
N GLN A 88 1.68 16.82 -10.64
CA GLN A 88 2.98 16.59 -9.97
C GLN A 88 4.14 17.18 -10.77
N GLN A 89 4.15 17.02 -12.09
CA GLN A 89 5.25 17.46 -12.95
C GLN A 89 5.17 18.93 -13.35
N ASN A 90 3.97 19.51 -13.49
CA ASN A 90 3.80 20.87 -14.03
C ASN A 90 3.38 21.92 -13.00
N ILE A 91 2.80 21.53 -11.85
CA ILE A 91 2.24 22.48 -10.87
C ILE A 91 3.01 22.38 -9.55
N SER A 92 2.84 21.29 -8.81
CA SER A 92 3.61 21.02 -7.60
C SER A 92 3.43 19.58 -7.11
N PHE A 93 4.49 19.02 -6.53
CA PHE A 93 4.44 17.72 -5.87
C PHE A 93 3.49 17.71 -4.68
N LEU A 94 3.46 18.78 -3.87
CA LEU A 94 2.60 18.85 -2.68
C LEU A 94 1.11 18.76 -3.05
N LEU A 95 0.65 19.54 -4.03
CA LEU A 95 -0.73 19.45 -4.51
C LEU A 95 -1.00 18.08 -5.15
N GLY A 96 -0.06 17.57 -5.95
CA GLY A 96 -0.19 16.26 -6.57
C GLY A 96 -0.37 15.12 -5.57
N TYR A 97 0.38 15.10 -4.46
CA TYR A 97 0.23 14.09 -3.40
C TYR A 97 -0.99 14.31 -2.51
N SER A 98 -1.46 15.56 -2.36
CA SER A 98 -2.66 15.85 -1.57
C SER A 98 -3.92 15.22 -2.16
N ILE A 99 -3.98 15.04 -3.49
CA ILE A 99 -5.13 14.46 -4.19
C ILE A 99 -5.34 12.99 -3.79
N PRO A 100 -4.37 12.06 -3.96
CA PRO A 100 -4.51 10.69 -3.47
C PRO A 100 -4.79 10.59 -1.97
N VAL A 101 -4.14 11.44 -1.15
CA VAL A 101 -4.37 11.47 0.31
C VAL A 101 -5.83 11.82 0.62
N GLY A 102 -6.38 12.84 -0.05
CA GLY A 102 -7.79 13.22 0.09
C GLY A 102 -8.74 12.12 -0.35
N CYS A 103 -8.47 11.47 -1.50
CA CYS A 103 -9.28 10.35 -2.00
C CYS A 103 -9.29 9.15 -1.05
N VAL A 104 -8.13 8.76 -0.51
CA VAL A 104 -8.02 7.67 0.46
C VAL A 104 -8.69 8.04 1.79
N GLY A 105 -8.52 9.28 2.25
CA GLY A 105 -9.21 9.80 3.44
C GLY A 105 -10.74 9.74 3.28
N LEU A 106 -11.26 10.21 2.15
CA LEU A 106 -12.69 10.13 1.85
C LEU A 106 -13.18 8.67 1.80
N ALA A 107 -12.45 7.78 1.12
CA ALA A 107 -12.79 6.36 1.06
C ALA A 107 -12.82 5.71 2.46
N PHE A 108 -11.87 6.09 3.32
CA PHE A 108 -11.82 5.62 4.71
C PHE A 108 -13.05 6.09 5.50
N PHE A 109 -13.45 7.36 5.40
CA PHE A 109 -14.67 7.84 6.06
C PHE A 109 -15.93 7.13 5.55
N ILE A 110 -16.06 6.95 4.24
CA ILE A 110 -17.17 6.18 3.66
C ILE A 110 -17.20 4.76 4.22
N PHE A 111 -16.04 4.09 4.30
CA PHE A 111 -15.93 2.75 4.87
C PHE A 111 -16.37 2.71 6.35
N LEU A 112 -15.95 3.69 7.16
CA LEU A 112 -16.37 3.79 8.57
C LEU A 112 -17.89 3.98 8.70
N PHE A 113 -18.47 4.89 7.92
CA PHE A 113 -19.93 5.11 7.96
C PHE A 113 -20.75 3.94 7.41
N ALA A 114 -20.18 3.17 6.47
CA ALA A 114 -20.79 1.96 5.93
C ALA A 114 -20.59 0.72 6.81
N THR A 115 -19.71 0.78 7.82
CA THR A 115 -19.42 -0.33 8.74
C THR A 115 -20.65 -1.04 9.32
N PRO A 116 -21.72 -0.35 9.80
CA PRO A 116 -22.91 -1.03 10.31
C PRO A 116 -23.70 -1.81 9.26
N VAL A 117 -23.47 -1.57 7.96
CA VAL A 117 -24.15 -2.27 6.85
C VAL A 117 -23.39 -3.53 6.43
N PHE A 118 -22.10 -3.64 6.78
CA PHE A 118 -21.27 -4.75 6.33
C PHE A 118 -21.60 -6.07 7.05
N ILE A 119 -21.62 -7.15 6.27
CA ILE A 119 -21.75 -8.51 6.75
C ILE A 119 -20.41 -8.93 7.37
N THR A 120 -20.45 -9.24 8.67
CA THR A 120 -19.27 -9.75 9.40
C THR A 120 -19.30 -11.27 9.41
N LYS A 121 -18.30 -11.90 8.80
CA LYS A 121 -18.12 -13.36 8.81
C LYS A 121 -17.27 -13.78 10.02
N PRO A 122 -17.52 -14.95 10.64
CA PRO A 122 -16.68 -15.46 11.71
C PRO A 122 -15.25 -15.73 11.22
N PRO A 123 -14.23 -15.70 12.10
CA PRO A 123 -12.84 -15.92 11.70
C PRO A 123 -12.65 -17.34 11.17
N THR A 124 -12.34 -17.45 9.88
CA THR A 124 -11.82 -18.68 9.28
C THR A 124 -10.38 -18.86 9.75
N GLY A 125 -9.98 -20.07 10.15
CA GLY A 125 -8.65 -20.35 10.71
C GLY A 125 -7.45 -19.94 9.83
N SER A 126 -6.23 -20.04 10.36
CA SER A 126 -5.02 -19.56 9.67
C SER A 126 -4.61 -20.45 8.49
N GLN A 127 -4.76 -19.93 7.27
CA GLN A 127 -4.25 -20.57 6.04
C GLN A 127 -2.72 -20.69 6.05
N VAL A 128 -2.02 -19.74 6.69
CA VAL A 128 -0.55 -19.77 6.83
C VAL A 128 -0.12 -20.95 7.68
N SER A 129 -0.83 -21.23 8.79
CA SER A 129 -0.51 -22.40 9.63
C SER A 129 -0.71 -23.71 8.87
N SER A 130 -1.77 -23.81 8.06
CA SER A 130 -2.02 -25.00 7.23
C SER A 130 -0.93 -25.19 6.17
N MET A 131 -0.53 -24.11 5.48
CA MET A 131 0.55 -24.16 4.50
C MET A 131 1.91 -24.46 5.14
N LEU A 132 2.22 -23.86 6.29
CA LEU A 132 3.46 -24.13 7.01
C LEU A 132 3.52 -25.58 7.51
N LYS A 133 2.41 -26.10 8.05
CA LYS A 133 2.30 -27.50 8.46
C LYS A 133 2.54 -28.44 7.27
N LEU A 134 1.91 -28.17 6.13
CA LEU A 134 2.08 -28.97 4.91
C LEU A 134 3.52 -28.88 4.37
N ALA A 135 4.12 -27.69 4.38
CA ALA A 135 5.50 -27.49 3.96
C ALA A 135 6.49 -28.22 4.87
N LEU A 136 6.30 -28.16 6.20
CA LEU A 136 7.13 -28.89 7.17
C LEU A 136 6.96 -30.40 7.04
N GLN A 137 5.73 -30.88 6.81
CA GLN A 137 5.45 -32.30 6.57
C GLN A 137 6.16 -32.82 5.32
N ASN A 138 6.17 -32.05 4.22
CA ASN A 138 6.85 -32.43 2.98
C ASN A 138 8.38 -32.22 3.03
N CYS A 139 8.88 -31.22 3.76
CA CYS A 139 10.31 -30.93 3.84
C CYS A 139 11.06 -31.84 4.82
N CYS A 140 10.37 -32.41 5.82
CA CYS A 140 10.94 -33.34 6.81
C CYS A 140 10.00 -34.52 7.09
N PRO A 141 9.79 -35.44 6.12
CA PRO A 141 8.89 -36.59 6.30
C PRO A 141 9.31 -37.51 7.47
N GLN A 142 10.62 -37.54 7.77
CA GLN A 142 11.20 -38.37 8.83
C GLN A 142 10.87 -37.88 10.26
N LEU A 143 10.64 -36.58 10.48
CA LEU A 143 10.26 -36.05 11.80
C LEU A 143 8.78 -36.32 12.12
N TRP A 144 7.92 -36.39 11.11
CA TRP A 144 6.49 -36.66 11.29
C TRP A 144 6.18 -38.16 11.49
N GLN A 145 6.93 -39.05 10.83
CA GLN A 145 6.85 -40.50 11.04
C GLN A 145 7.15 -40.90 12.49
N ARG A 146 8.05 -40.19 13.18
CA ARG A 146 8.46 -40.49 14.56
C ARG A 146 7.42 -40.10 15.64
N HIS A 147 6.44 -39.28 15.28
CA HIS A 147 5.36 -38.82 16.19
C HIS A 147 4.03 -39.55 15.97
N SER A 148 3.95 -40.44 14.98
CA SER A 148 2.74 -41.21 14.62
C SER A 148 2.88 -42.71 14.92
N ALA A 149 3.90 -43.10 15.69
CA ALA A 149 4.17 -44.47 16.14
C ALA A 149 4.12 -44.55 17.67
#